data_AF-A0A942KU39-F1
#
_entry.id   AF-A0A942KU39-F1
#
_cell.length_a   1.000
_cell.length_b   1.000
_cell.length_c   1.000
_cell.angle_alpha   90.00
_cell.angle_beta   90.00
_cell.angle_gamma   90.00
#
_symmetry.space_group_name_H-M   'P 1'
#
loop_
_entity.id
_entity.type
_entity.pdbx_description
1 polymer ?
#
loop_
_entity_poly.entity_id
_entity_poly.type
_entity_poly.pdbx_seq_one_letter_code
_entity_poly.pdbx_strand_id
1 'polypeptide(L)' 'MLLGNHEPLKGELSGFWSRRIDGMNRLVYRLKDGVTEILSCKGHYDD' A
#
# COMPACT_ATOMS: atom_id res chain seq x y z
N MET A 1 -3.38 -13.50 -13.03
CA MET A 1 -3.45 -13.40 -11.57
C MET A 1 -2.03 -13.53 -11.01
N LEU A 2 -1.25 -12.45 -11.00
CA LEU A 2 0.11 -12.48 -10.45
C LEU A 2 0.11 -11.77 -9.10
N LEU A 3 0.29 -12.55 -8.04
CA LEU A 3 0.49 -12.15 -6.64
C LEU A 3 1.89 -11.51 -6.44
N GLY A 4 2.36 -10.69 -7.38
CA GLY A 4 3.78 -10.31 -7.50
C GLY A 4 4.12 -8.86 -7.18
N ASN A 5 3.16 -7.96 -7.04
CA ASN A 5 3.42 -6.52 -6.87
C ASN A 5 3.22 -6.02 -5.43
N HIS A 6 3.42 -6.88 -4.43
CA HIS A 6 3.33 -6.51 -3.02
C HIS A 6 4.74 -6.48 -2.41
N GLU A 7 5.34 -5.30 -2.37
CA GLU A 7 6.68 -5.10 -1.82
C GLU A 7 6.54 -4.74 -0.33
N PRO A 8 7.06 -5.55 0.62
CA PRO A 8 7.04 -5.18 2.04
C PRO A 8 7.96 -3.98 2.26
N LEU A 9 7.47 -3.00 3.02
CA LEU A 9 8.24 -1.81 3.39
C LEU A 9 9.14 -2.10 4.59
N LYS A 10 10.19 -1.29 4.76
CA LYS A 10 11.24 -1.42 5.79
C LYS A 10 11.33 -0.16 6.64
N GLY A 11 12.06 -0.23 7.75
CA GLY A 11 12.24 0.89 8.69
C GLY A 11 10.94 1.22 9.43
N GLU A 12 10.60 2.50 9.55
CA GLU A 12 9.38 2.97 10.23
C GLU A 12 8.07 2.41 9.62
N LEU A 13 8.10 1.99 8.36
CA LEU A 13 6.96 1.39 7.67
C LEU A 13 6.99 -0.14 7.65
N SER A 14 7.82 -0.77 8.48
CA SER A 14 7.85 -2.23 8.61
C SER A 14 6.46 -2.76 8.98
N GLY A 15 5.99 -3.79 8.26
CA GLY A 15 4.63 -4.32 8.39
C GLY A 15 3.59 -3.69 7.46
N PHE A 16 3.95 -2.64 6.73
CA PHE A 16 3.16 -2.14 5.59
C PHE A 16 3.64 -2.76 4.27
N TRP A 17 2.75 -2.74 3.30
CA TRP A 17 2.94 -3.24 1.94
C TRP A 17 2.73 -2.10 0.96
N SER A 18 3.58 -2.04 -0.07
CA SER A 18 3.38 -1.19 -1.23
C SER A 18 2.86 -2.02 -2.40
N ARG A 19 1.76 -1.57 -3.01
CA ARG A 19 1.26 -2.11 -4.28
C ARG A 19 1.25 -1.03 -5.34
N ARG A 20 1.80 -1.33 -6.52
CA ARG A 20 1.63 -0.45 -7.69
C ARG A 20 0.16 -0.49 -8.14
N ILE A 21 -0.45 0.69 -8.25
CA ILE A 21 -1.76 0.88 -8.87
C ILE A 21 -1.55 1.05 -10.39
N ASP A 22 -0.56 1.87 -10.77
CA ASP A 22 -0.10 2.07 -12.14
C ASP A 22 1.40 2.39 -12.17
N GLY A 23 1.91 2.95 -13.28
CA GLY A 23 3.32 3.29 -13.44
C GLY A 23 3.84 4.35 -12.46
N MET A 24 2.96 5.17 -11.89
CA MET A 24 3.30 6.30 -11.02
C MET A 24 2.74 6.14 -9.59
N ASN A 25 1.62 5.44 -9.44
CA ASN A 25 0.82 5.46 -8.23
C ASN A 25 1.02 4.19 -7.40
N ARG A 26 1.07 4.34 -6.07
CA ARG A 26 1.20 3.23 -5.13
C ARG A 26 0.14 3.32 -4.03
N LEU A 27 -0.39 2.16 -3.65
CA LEU A 27 -1.18 1.95 -2.45
C LEU A 27 -0.24 1.47 -1.34
N VAL A 28 -0.24 2.15 -0.21
CA VAL A 28 0.48 1.74 1.01
C VAL A 28 -0.54 1.34 2.06
N TYR A 29 -0.51 0.07 2.47
CA TYR A 29 -1.52 -0.49 3.36
C TYR A 29 -0.95 -1.61 4.24
N ARG A 30 -1.68 -1.98 5.29
CA ARG A 30 -1.41 -3.21 6.06
C ARG A 30 -2.70 -3.92 6.43
N LEU A 31 -2.60 -5.23 6.65
CA LEU A 31 -3.65 -6.03 7.26
C LEU A 31 -3.31 -6.22 8.73
N LYS A 32 -4.17 -5.75 9.62
CA LYS A 32 -3.98 -5.84 11.06
C LYS A 32 -5.33 -6.11 11.72
N ASP A 33 -5.39 -7.15 12.55
CA ASP A 33 -6.58 -7.50 13.35
C ASP A 33 -7.88 -7.63 12.52
N GLY A 34 -7.77 -8.18 11.31
CA GLY A 34 -8.89 -8.32 10.37
C GLY A 34 -9.30 -7.01 9.67
N VAL A 35 -8.61 -5.91 9.94
CA VAL A 35 -8.83 -4.59 9.35
C VAL A 35 -7.76 -4.29 8.30
N THR A 36 -8.17 -3.65 7.22
CA THR A 36 -7.24 -3.09 6.22
C THR A 36 -7.03 -1.62 6.54
N GLU A 37 -5.83 -1.26 6.96
CA GLU A 37 -5.44 0.12 7.19
C GLU A 37 -4.75 0.67 5.94
N ILE A 38 -5.27 1.77 5.39
CA ILE A 38 -4.70 2.46 4.23
C ILE A 38 -3.94 3.69 4.73
N LEU A 39 -2.62 3.67 4.57
CA LEU A 39 -1.76 4.78 4.94
C LEU A 39 -1.67 5.83 3.84
N SER A 40 -1.66 5.39 2.58
CA SER A 40 -1.59 6.28 1.43
C SER A 40 -2.17 5.60 0.19
N CYS A 41 -2.96 6.36 -0.56
CA CYS A 41 -3.40 6.06 -1.91
C CYS A 41 -3.33 7.39 -2.66
N LYS A 42 -2.59 7.48 -3.77
CA LYS A 42 -2.44 8.77 -4.46
C LYS A 42 -3.82 9.36 -4.82
N GLY A 43 -4.01 10.65 -4.52
CA GLY A 43 -5.19 11.44 -4.88
C GLY A 43 -6.43 11.24 -4.00
N HIS A 44 -6.30 10.87 -2.73
CA HIS A 44 -7.50 10.54 -1.93
C HIS A 44 -8.53 11.69 -1.85
N TYR A 45 -8.11 12.97 -1.92
CA TYR A 45 -8.97 14.15 -2.06
C TYR A 45 -8.23 15.34 -2.71
N ASP A 46 -7.55 15.15 -3.84
CA ASP A 46 -7.23 16.32 -4.67
C ASP A 46 -8.50 16.66 -5.47
N ASP A 47 -9.16 17.74 -5.06
CA ASP A 47 -10.07 18.54 -5.90
C ASP A 47 -9.22 19.33 -6.93
#